data_AF-A0A936Q192-F1
#
_entry.id   AF-A0A936Q192-F1
#
_cell.length_a   1.000
_cell.length_b   1.000
_cell.length_c   1.000
_cell.angle_alpha   90.00
_cell.angle_beta   90.00
_cell.angle_gamma   90.00
#
_symmetry.space_group_name_H-M   'P 1'
#
loop_
_entity.id
_entity.type
_entity.pdbx_description
1 polymer ?
#
loop_
_entity_poly.entity_id
_entity_poly.type
_entity_poly.pdbx_seq_one_letter_code
_entity_poly.pdbx_strand_id
1 'polypeptide(L)'
;MRARISIEGVRVECLIGCFTRERGEPQPLDVELCVEIDAGGAADHEDLQQTWDYGALEREVTFVLQAGRFLLLETAARALLRMLLLPPPPTSPRPPATWASLRLSKPNALPGGVLARVAVESRAAEQSYTQEVKPWGSVDLIDQSRRLALYRLNLLPGAVLPRHSHRQLVESELTLSPGLWGAQDAEPDAPLPVGHRRHWRRGQVHGYHNPSAHIASILCIDTPPFDGDTVEAP
;
A
#
# COMPACT_ATOMS: atom_id res chain seq x y z
N MET A 1 -11.23 -16.64 17.65
CA MET A 1 -12.47 -16.72 16.85
C MET A 1 -12.15 -16.36 15.40
N ARG A 2 -12.45 -17.20 14.39
CA ARG A 2 -12.24 -16.78 12.99
C ARG A 2 -13.35 -15.86 12.52
N ALA A 3 -12.99 -14.75 11.90
CA ALA A 3 -13.93 -13.80 11.31
C ALA A 3 -13.49 -13.41 9.90
N ARG A 4 -14.47 -12.98 9.10
CA ARG A 4 -14.26 -12.42 7.76
C ARG A 4 -14.71 -10.97 7.76
N ILE A 5 -13.81 -10.08 7.36
CA ILE A 5 -14.09 -8.66 7.19
C ILE A 5 -14.14 -8.41 5.69
N SER A 6 -15.32 -8.03 5.21
CA SER A 6 -15.57 -7.74 3.79
C SER A 6 -15.80 -6.26 3.57
N ILE A 7 -15.28 -5.74 2.45
CA ILE A 7 -15.59 -4.41 1.97
C ILE A 7 -16.14 -4.55 0.55
N GLU A 8 -17.34 -4.03 0.35
CA GLU A 8 -18.09 -4.10 -0.90
C GLU A 8 -18.48 -2.68 -1.34
N GLY A 9 -18.67 -2.48 -2.64
CA GLY A 9 -19.12 -1.21 -3.18
C GLY A 9 -18.06 -0.10 -3.21
N VAL A 10 -16.78 -0.44 -3.02
CA VAL A 10 -15.68 0.53 -3.19
C VAL A 10 -15.53 0.83 -4.67
N ARG A 11 -15.67 2.11 -5.05
CA ARG A 11 -15.45 2.58 -6.42
C ARG A 11 -14.29 3.55 -6.46
N VAL A 12 -13.26 3.23 -7.24
CA VAL A 12 -12.04 4.01 -7.36
C VAL A 12 -11.86 4.54 -8.77
N GLU A 13 -11.75 5.85 -8.91
CA GLU A 13 -11.32 6.49 -10.15
C GLU A 13 -9.81 6.35 -10.29
N CYS A 14 -9.36 5.54 -11.27
CA CYS A 14 -7.94 5.28 -11.49
C CYS A 14 -7.62 5.05 -12.97
N LEU A 15 -6.33 5.11 -13.32
CA LEU A 15 -5.86 4.76 -14.66
C LEU A 15 -5.52 3.28 -14.72
N ILE A 16 -6.40 2.52 -15.35
CA ILE A 16 -6.28 1.08 -15.50
C ILE A 16 -6.49 0.69 -16.95
N GLY A 17 -5.53 0.02 -17.57
CA GLY A 17 -5.66 -0.42 -18.97
C GLY A 17 -4.46 -0.10 -19.85
N CYS A 18 -4.50 -0.60 -21.08
CA CYS A 18 -3.43 -0.57 -22.08
C CYS A 18 -3.70 0.42 -23.22
N PHE A 19 -4.96 0.75 -23.51
CA PHE A 19 -5.32 1.63 -24.61
C PHE A 19 -5.02 3.09 -24.27
N THR A 20 -4.64 3.89 -25.28
CA THR A 20 -4.25 5.31 -25.09
C THR A 20 -5.28 6.10 -24.29
N ARG A 21 -6.58 5.90 -24.55
CA ARG A 21 -7.67 6.54 -23.79
C ARG A 21 -7.62 6.21 -22.30
N GLU A 22 -7.42 4.94 -21.96
CA GLU A 22 -7.32 4.44 -20.58
C GLU A 22 -6.09 4.98 -19.84
N ARG A 23 -5.12 5.52 -20.57
CA ARG A 23 -3.91 6.14 -20.00
C ARG A 23 -4.05 7.65 -19.79
N GLY A 24 -5.01 8.28 -20.45
CA GLY A 24 -5.27 9.72 -20.36
C GLY A 24 -6.34 10.10 -19.34
N GLU A 25 -7.34 9.25 -19.15
CA GLU A 25 -8.53 9.58 -18.34
C GLU A 25 -8.78 8.51 -17.26
N PRO A 26 -8.89 8.89 -15.97
CA PRO A 26 -9.34 7.98 -14.92
C PRO A 26 -10.71 7.39 -15.25
N GLN A 27 -10.91 6.14 -14.86
CA GLN A 27 -12.18 5.45 -15.02
C GLN A 27 -12.53 4.69 -13.74
N PRO A 28 -13.82 4.43 -13.51
CA PRO A 28 -14.26 3.69 -12.34
C PRO A 28 -13.76 2.26 -12.38
N LEU A 29 -13.18 1.83 -11.28
CA LEU A 29 -12.91 0.43 -10.96
C LEU A 29 -13.66 0.07 -9.68
N ASP A 30 -14.48 -0.98 -9.76
CA ASP A 30 -15.23 -1.48 -8.62
C ASP A 30 -14.41 -2.56 -7.90
N VAL A 31 -14.27 -2.41 -6.60
CA VAL A 31 -13.46 -3.27 -5.74
C VAL A 31 -14.34 -3.94 -4.68
N GLU A 32 -14.21 -5.25 -4.61
CA GLU A 32 -14.76 -6.06 -3.53
C GLU A 32 -13.60 -6.87 -2.94
N LEU A 33 -13.46 -6.88 -1.62
CA LEU A 33 -12.40 -7.63 -0.94
C LEU A 33 -12.90 -8.23 0.36
N CYS A 34 -12.23 -9.29 0.80
CA CYS A 34 -12.50 -9.94 2.06
C CYS A 34 -11.21 -10.51 2.64
N VAL A 35 -10.99 -10.30 3.95
CA VAL A 35 -9.87 -10.89 4.70
C VAL A 35 -10.40 -11.78 5.83
N GLU A 36 -9.78 -12.95 6.02
CA GLU A 36 -10.04 -13.84 7.15
C GLU A 36 -8.96 -13.63 8.21
N ILE A 37 -9.37 -13.43 9.47
CA ILE A 37 -8.48 -13.17 10.62
C ILE A 37 -8.93 -13.97 11.84
N ASP A 38 -8.05 -14.10 12.84
CA ASP A 38 -8.49 -14.39 14.21
C ASP A 38 -8.91 -13.09 14.91
N ALA A 39 -10.21 -12.89 15.09
CA ALA A 39 -10.80 -11.71 15.74
C ALA A 39 -11.08 -11.93 17.23
N GLY A 40 -10.52 -12.97 17.86
CA GLY A 40 -10.71 -13.24 19.30
C GLY A 40 -10.33 -12.04 20.17
N GLY A 41 -9.11 -11.52 20.01
CA GLY A 41 -8.62 -10.38 20.82
C GLY A 41 -9.49 -9.12 20.66
N ALA A 42 -9.88 -8.78 19.43
CA ALA A 42 -10.78 -7.66 19.18
C ALA A 42 -12.17 -7.85 19.80
N ALA A 43 -12.74 -9.06 19.76
CA ALA A 43 -14.05 -9.34 20.32
C ALA A 43 -14.05 -9.34 21.85
N ASP A 44 -12.97 -9.83 22.46
CA ASP A 44 -12.84 -9.90 23.92
C ASP A 44 -12.56 -8.53 24.57
N HIS A 45 -11.90 -7.63 23.83
CA HIS A 45 -11.42 -6.35 24.36
C HIS A 45 -12.07 -5.10 23.75
N GLU A 46 -12.95 -5.27 22.75
CA GLU A 46 -13.58 -4.17 22.01
C GLU A 46 -12.56 -3.14 21.45
N ASP A 47 -11.42 -3.64 20.98
CA ASP A 47 -10.27 -2.82 20.58
C ASP A 47 -10.04 -2.83 19.07
N LEU A 48 -10.19 -1.66 18.44
CA LEU A 48 -9.98 -1.47 17.00
C LEU A 48 -8.52 -1.76 16.57
N GLN A 49 -7.55 -1.64 17.47
CA GLN A 49 -6.14 -1.94 17.17
C GLN A 49 -5.89 -3.45 17.00
N GLN A 50 -6.77 -4.30 17.55
CA GLN A 50 -6.68 -5.75 17.47
C GLN A 50 -7.50 -6.35 16.31
N THR A 51 -7.95 -5.51 15.37
CA THR A 51 -8.67 -5.94 14.16
C THR A 51 -8.19 -5.18 12.92
N TRP A 52 -8.79 -5.47 11.77
CA TRP A 52 -8.57 -4.71 10.55
C TRP A 52 -9.57 -3.56 10.45
N ASP A 53 -9.06 -2.33 10.48
CA ASP A 53 -9.83 -1.12 10.19
C ASP A 53 -10.19 -1.08 8.70
N TYR A 54 -11.46 -1.35 8.37
CA TYR A 54 -11.95 -1.33 6.99
C TYR A 54 -11.91 0.07 6.36
N GLY A 55 -11.94 1.15 7.15
CA GLY A 55 -11.74 2.51 6.66
C GLY A 55 -10.29 2.77 6.26
N ALA A 56 -9.32 2.25 7.03
CA ALA A 56 -7.92 2.26 6.63
C ALA A 56 -7.67 1.41 5.37
N LEU A 57 -8.29 0.24 5.33
CA LEU A 57 -8.15 -0.69 4.22
C LEU A 57 -8.68 -0.12 2.89
N GLU A 58 -9.84 0.54 2.92
CA GLU A 58 -10.36 1.26 1.75
C GLU A 58 -9.37 2.33 1.27
N ARG A 59 -8.82 3.15 2.17
CA ARG A 59 -7.85 4.20 1.82
C ARG A 59 -6.58 3.65 1.18
N GLU A 60 -6.06 2.54 1.72
CA GLU A 60 -4.86 1.84 1.22
C GLU A 60 -5.09 1.29 -0.19
N VAL A 61 -6.21 0.58 -0.40
CA VAL A 61 -6.58 0.02 -1.71
C VAL A 61 -6.80 1.13 -2.75
N THR A 62 -7.51 2.19 -2.37
CA THR A 62 -7.73 3.36 -3.22
C THR A 62 -6.41 4.01 -3.60
N PHE A 63 -5.49 4.16 -2.65
CA PHE A 63 -4.15 4.70 -2.93
C PHE A 63 -3.38 3.82 -3.92
N VAL A 64 -3.32 2.51 -3.69
CA VAL A 64 -2.56 1.59 -4.56
C VAL A 64 -3.09 1.62 -6.00
N LEU A 65 -4.40 1.64 -6.18
CA LEU A 65 -5.02 1.71 -7.51
C LEU A 65 -4.75 3.05 -8.21
N GLN A 66 -4.84 4.16 -7.49
CA GLN A 66 -4.61 5.49 -8.04
C GLN A 66 -3.15 5.75 -8.40
N ALA A 67 -2.23 5.45 -7.48
CA ALA A 67 -0.81 5.65 -7.67
C ALA A 67 -0.19 4.62 -8.63
N GLY A 68 -0.64 3.35 -8.56
CA GLY A 68 -0.09 2.26 -9.36
C GLY A 68 -0.37 2.37 -10.86
N ARG A 69 -1.44 3.09 -11.25
CA ARG A 69 -1.78 3.37 -12.67
C ARG A 69 -1.64 2.11 -13.56
N PHE A 70 -2.15 0.96 -13.10
CA PHE A 70 -1.85 -0.37 -13.65
C PHE A 70 -2.23 -0.51 -15.13
N LEU A 71 -1.57 -1.42 -15.85
CA LEU A 71 -1.95 -1.78 -17.22
C LEU A 71 -3.05 -2.86 -17.25
N LEU A 72 -2.99 -3.81 -16.33
CA LEU A 72 -3.82 -5.01 -16.32
C LEU A 72 -4.52 -5.16 -14.96
N LEU A 73 -5.76 -5.66 -14.99
CA LEU A 73 -6.52 -5.97 -13.78
C LEU A 73 -5.81 -7.03 -12.94
N GLU A 74 -5.16 -7.99 -13.59
CA GLU A 74 -4.40 -9.08 -12.97
C GLU A 74 -3.21 -8.56 -12.18
N THR A 75 -2.51 -7.54 -12.69
CA THR A 75 -1.36 -6.95 -11.98
C THR A 75 -1.85 -6.15 -10.77
N ALA A 76 -2.92 -5.37 -10.91
CA ALA A 76 -3.54 -4.66 -9.80
C ALA A 76 -4.05 -5.64 -8.72
N ALA A 77 -4.75 -6.70 -9.15
CA ALA A 77 -5.33 -7.69 -8.26
C ALA A 77 -4.25 -8.45 -7.47
N ARG A 78 -3.15 -8.84 -8.13
CA ARG A 78 -2.03 -9.50 -7.46
C ARG A 78 -1.35 -8.59 -6.43
N ALA A 79 -1.09 -7.33 -6.79
CA ALA A 79 -0.44 -6.38 -5.88
C ALA A 79 -1.28 -6.13 -4.63
N LEU A 80 -2.58 -5.90 -4.81
CA LEU A 80 -3.52 -5.73 -3.69
C LEU A 80 -3.66 -7.02 -2.86
N LEU A 81 -3.81 -8.20 -3.49
CA LEU A 81 -3.90 -9.46 -2.76
C LEU A 81 -2.64 -9.70 -1.90
N ARG A 82 -1.45 -9.42 -2.43
CA ARG A 82 -0.18 -9.53 -1.68
C ARG A 82 -0.10 -8.52 -0.54
N MET A 83 -0.60 -7.31 -0.74
CA MET A 83 -0.72 -6.31 0.33
C MET A 83 -1.65 -6.79 1.46
N LEU A 84 -2.81 -7.35 1.12
CA LEU A 84 -3.78 -7.90 2.08
C LEU A 84 -3.22 -9.09 2.88
N LEU A 85 -2.33 -9.89 2.26
CA LEU A 85 -1.73 -11.06 2.89
C LEU A 85 -0.38 -10.75 3.56
N LEU A 86 0.12 -9.52 3.46
CA LEU A 86 1.35 -9.11 4.10
C LEU A 86 1.16 -9.12 5.63
N PRO A 87 2.03 -9.80 6.39
CA PRO A 87 1.97 -9.75 7.85
C PRO A 87 2.09 -8.31 8.35
N PRO A 88 1.38 -7.95 9.43
CA PRO A 88 1.53 -6.63 10.03
C PRO A 88 2.98 -6.41 10.51
N PRO A 89 3.43 -5.15 10.72
CA PRO A 89 4.77 -4.90 11.23
C PRO A 89 5.00 -5.62 12.57
N PRO A 90 6.25 -5.98 12.92
CA PRO A 90 6.56 -6.55 14.22
C PRO A 90 5.93 -5.74 15.35
N THR A 91 5.47 -6.38 16.42
CA THR A 91 4.80 -5.73 17.58
C THR A 91 3.44 -5.07 17.31
N SER A 92 2.92 -5.11 16.09
CA SER A 92 1.55 -4.68 15.80
C SER A 92 0.53 -5.56 16.53
N PRO A 93 -0.47 -4.98 17.22
CA PRO A 93 -1.56 -5.73 17.85
C PRO A 93 -2.57 -6.30 16.84
N ARG A 94 -2.62 -5.75 15.61
CA ARG A 94 -3.49 -6.24 14.54
C ARG A 94 -3.12 -7.69 14.15
N PRO A 95 -4.06 -8.63 14.07
CA PRO A 95 -3.77 -10.01 13.66
C PRO A 95 -3.44 -10.09 12.16
N PRO A 96 -2.52 -11.00 11.75
CA PRO A 96 -2.28 -11.27 10.34
C PRO A 96 -3.53 -11.88 9.69
N ALA A 97 -3.75 -11.61 8.41
CA ALA A 97 -4.75 -12.32 7.62
C ALA A 97 -4.28 -13.76 7.37
N THR A 98 -5.18 -14.73 7.50
CA THR A 98 -4.91 -16.15 7.15
C THR A 98 -5.28 -16.45 5.70
N TRP A 99 -6.23 -15.69 5.16
CA TRP A 99 -6.73 -15.79 3.79
C TRP A 99 -7.28 -14.44 3.34
N ALA A 100 -7.21 -14.18 2.04
CA ALA A 100 -7.83 -13.00 1.44
C ALA A 100 -8.41 -13.35 0.07
N SER A 101 -9.48 -12.65 -0.30
CA SER A 101 -10.00 -12.59 -1.67
C SER A 101 -10.17 -11.15 -2.11
N LEU A 102 -10.04 -10.95 -3.41
CA LEU A 102 -10.18 -9.68 -4.07
C LEU A 102 -10.81 -9.87 -5.43
N ARG A 103 -11.68 -8.94 -5.78
CA ARG A 103 -12.36 -8.89 -7.07
C ARG A 103 -12.34 -7.46 -7.57
N LEU A 104 -11.82 -7.29 -8.79
CA LEU A 104 -11.77 -6.02 -9.51
C LEU A 104 -12.70 -6.12 -10.71
N SER A 105 -13.68 -5.24 -10.78
CA SER A 105 -14.61 -5.17 -11.92
C SER A 105 -14.43 -3.83 -12.63
N LYS A 106 -14.40 -3.85 -13.96
CA LYS A 106 -14.19 -2.66 -14.79
C LYS A 106 -15.47 -2.40 -15.60
N PRO A 107 -16.39 -1.56 -15.11
CA PRO A 107 -17.74 -1.41 -15.67
C PRO A 107 -17.76 -0.96 -17.12
N ASN A 108 -16.80 -0.12 -17.51
CA ASN A 108 -16.74 0.50 -18.82
C ASN A 108 -15.75 -0.20 -19.77
N ALA A 109 -15.35 -1.45 -19.46
CA ALA A 109 -14.39 -2.20 -20.26
C ALA A 109 -14.94 -2.69 -21.60
N LEU A 110 -16.22 -3.08 -21.63
CA LEU A 110 -16.86 -3.73 -22.77
C LEU A 110 -18.17 -3.00 -23.15
N PRO A 111 -18.54 -2.99 -24.43
CA PRO A 111 -19.79 -2.38 -24.88
C PRO A 111 -21.01 -3.14 -24.36
N GLY A 112 -22.17 -2.48 -24.38
CA GLY A 112 -23.46 -3.14 -24.06
C GLY A 112 -23.66 -3.45 -22.58
N GLY A 113 -22.91 -2.82 -21.67
CA GLY A 113 -23.04 -3.01 -20.23
C GLY A 113 -22.45 -4.34 -19.72
N VAL A 114 -21.63 -5.01 -20.53
CA VAL A 114 -20.95 -6.24 -20.12
C VAL A 114 -19.83 -5.91 -19.12
N LEU A 115 -19.87 -6.55 -17.96
CA LEU A 115 -18.90 -6.32 -16.89
C LEU A 115 -17.69 -7.26 -17.04
N ALA A 116 -16.51 -6.70 -17.31
CA ALA A 116 -15.25 -7.44 -17.22
C ALA A 116 -14.76 -7.48 -15.77
N ARG A 117 -14.24 -8.63 -15.32
CA ARG A 117 -13.84 -8.86 -13.93
C ARG A 117 -12.65 -9.81 -13.81
N VAL A 118 -11.78 -9.52 -12.86
CA VAL A 118 -10.74 -10.43 -12.37
C VAL A 118 -11.01 -10.70 -10.89
N ALA A 119 -10.91 -11.95 -10.47
CA ALA A 119 -11.00 -12.35 -9.07
C ALA A 119 -9.81 -13.24 -8.71
N VAL A 120 -9.24 -13.00 -7.53
CA VAL A 120 -8.10 -13.73 -6.98
C VAL A 120 -8.35 -14.01 -5.50
N GLU A 121 -7.81 -15.12 -5.02
CA GLU A 121 -7.81 -15.47 -3.61
C GLU A 121 -6.55 -16.27 -3.30
N SER A 122 -6.09 -16.24 -2.04
CA SER A 122 -5.00 -17.09 -1.58
C SER A 122 -4.95 -17.12 -0.05
N ARG A 123 -4.28 -18.14 0.49
CA ARG A 123 -3.91 -18.18 1.90
C ARG A 123 -2.57 -17.50 2.13
N ALA A 124 -2.39 -16.90 3.30
CA ALA A 124 -1.10 -16.31 3.68
C ALA A 124 0.05 -17.34 3.63
N ALA A 125 -0.23 -18.60 3.99
CA ALA A 125 0.74 -19.70 3.94
C ALA A 125 1.21 -20.07 2.52
N GLU A 126 0.52 -19.62 1.47
CA GLU A 126 0.86 -19.87 0.07
C GLU A 126 1.65 -18.70 -0.54
N GLN A 127 1.82 -17.61 0.21
CA GLN A 127 2.51 -16.40 -0.25
C GLN A 127 3.91 -16.31 0.35
N SER A 128 4.81 -15.71 -0.42
CA SER A 128 6.12 -15.26 0.05
C SER A 128 6.27 -13.78 -0.29
N TYR A 129 7.00 -13.08 0.57
CA TYR A 129 7.41 -11.70 0.36
C TYR A 129 8.89 -11.60 0.71
N THR A 130 9.55 -10.58 0.14
CA THR A 130 10.95 -10.29 0.48
C THR A 130 10.96 -9.17 1.50
N GLN A 131 11.72 -9.33 2.57
CA GLN A 131 11.97 -8.27 3.53
C GLN A 131 13.47 -7.98 3.56
N GLU A 132 13.82 -6.71 3.37
CA GLU A 132 15.17 -6.22 3.54
C GLU A 132 15.30 -5.53 4.90
N VAL A 133 16.33 -5.90 5.66
CA VAL A 133 16.66 -5.22 6.91
C VAL A 133 17.56 -4.02 6.60
N LYS A 134 17.21 -2.87 7.17
CA LYS A 134 17.95 -1.61 7.06
C LYS A 134 18.35 -1.13 8.46
N PRO A 135 19.37 -0.27 8.60
CA PRO A 135 19.74 0.29 9.90
C PRO A 135 18.59 1.01 10.62
N TRP A 136 17.66 1.61 9.86
CA TRP A 136 16.49 2.33 10.36
C TRP A 136 15.22 1.46 10.52
N GLY A 137 15.27 0.18 10.13
CA GLY A 137 14.13 -0.74 10.22
C GLY A 137 14.07 -1.75 9.10
N SER A 138 12.97 -1.80 8.34
CA SER A 138 12.83 -2.76 7.24
C SER A 138 12.05 -2.24 6.04
N VAL A 139 12.26 -2.89 4.90
CA VAL A 139 11.49 -2.71 3.67
C VAL A 139 10.89 -4.04 3.27
N ASP A 140 9.57 -4.13 3.25
CA ASP A 140 8.85 -5.28 2.69
C ASP A 140 8.57 -5.01 1.21
N LEU A 141 9.14 -5.80 0.31
CA LEU A 141 8.76 -5.84 -1.10
C LEU A 141 7.48 -6.67 -1.25
N ILE A 142 6.35 -5.98 -1.46
CA ILE A 142 5.01 -6.56 -1.52
C ILE A 142 4.75 -7.15 -2.90
N ASP A 143 4.97 -6.37 -3.95
CA ASP A 143 4.82 -6.82 -5.34
C ASP A 143 5.77 -6.06 -6.26
N GLN A 144 6.24 -6.72 -7.31
CA GLN A 144 7.00 -6.08 -8.37
C GLN A 144 6.51 -6.55 -9.74
N SER A 145 6.42 -5.59 -10.66
CA SER A 145 6.23 -5.82 -12.08
C SER A 145 7.38 -5.18 -12.85
N ARG A 146 7.35 -5.27 -14.18
CA ARG A 146 8.31 -4.54 -15.03
C ARG A 146 8.17 -3.02 -14.94
N ARG A 147 7.05 -2.50 -14.42
CA ARG A 147 6.71 -1.07 -14.47
C ARG A 147 6.70 -0.37 -13.13
N LEU A 148 6.44 -1.10 -12.05
CA LEU A 148 6.35 -0.55 -10.71
C LEU A 148 6.67 -1.62 -9.68
N ALA A 149 7.04 -1.16 -8.49
CA ALA A 149 7.11 -1.98 -7.30
C ALA A 149 6.33 -1.32 -6.16
N LEU A 150 5.73 -2.16 -5.31
CA LEU A 150 4.96 -1.79 -4.14
C LEU A 150 5.71 -2.27 -2.90
N TYR A 151 5.97 -1.35 -1.98
CA TYR A 151 6.74 -1.58 -0.76
C TYR A 151 5.97 -1.15 0.48
N ARG A 152 6.27 -1.76 1.62
CA ARG A 152 6.02 -1.18 2.93
C ARG A 152 7.34 -0.91 3.64
N LEU A 153 7.59 0.34 3.97
CA LEU A 153 8.71 0.74 4.81
C LEU A 153 8.24 0.72 6.26
N ASN A 154 9.05 0.17 7.16
CA ASN A 154 8.80 0.12 8.59
C ASN A 154 9.98 0.77 9.32
N LEU A 155 9.75 1.95 9.89
CA LEU A 155 10.75 2.67 10.68
C LEU A 155 10.66 2.24 12.13
N LEU A 156 11.79 1.84 12.71
CA LEU A 156 11.88 1.51 14.14
C LEU A 156 11.64 2.75 15.02
N PRO A 157 11.30 2.56 16.31
CA PRO A 157 11.24 3.66 17.28
C PRO A 157 12.54 4.47 17.30
N GLY A 158 12.43 5.80 17.19
CA GLY A 158 13.56 6.73 17.14
C GLY A 158 14.37 6.72 15.83
N ALA A 159 14.00 5.90 14.85
CA ALA A 159 14.78 5.76 13.62
C ALA A 159 14.53 6.90 12.63
N VAL A 160 15.56 7.17 11.82
CA VAL A 160 15.53 8.16 10.75
C VAL A 160 15.87 7.45 9.44
N LEU A 161 14.99 7.60 8.46
CA LEU A 161 15.31 7.40 7.05
C LEU A 161 15.86 8.74 6.52
N PRO A 162 17.17 8.83 6.23
CA PRO A 162 17.82 10.08 5.88
C PRO A 162 17.17 10.76 4.67
N ARG A 163 17.42 12.06 4.54
CA ARG A 163 16.99 12.83 3.37
C ARG A 163 17.65 12.26 2.12
N HIS A 164 16.84 11.95 1.12
CA HIS A 164 17.27 11.36 -0.12
C HIS A 164 16.36 11.80 -1.27
N SER A 165 16.82 11.52 -2.49
CA SER A 165 16.04 11.70 -3.71
C SER A 165 16.39 10.62 -4.72
N HIS A 166 15.53 10.47 -5.72
CA HIS A 166 15.72 9.49 -6.79
C HIS A 166 15.90 10.16 -8.14
N ARG A 167 16.79 9.63 -8.97
CA ARG A 167 17.12 10.22 -10.28
C ARG A 167 16.11 9.83 -11.35
N GLN A 168 15.68 8.57 -11.34
CA GLN A 168 14.94 7.96 -12.44
C GLN A 168 13.47 7.73 -12.09
N LEU A 169 13.20 7.27 -10.87
CA LEU A 169 11.85 6.94 -10.44
C LEU A 169 11.10 8.15 -9.88
N VAL A 170 9.78 8.03 -9.92
CA VAL A 170 8.86 8.85 -9.15
C VAL A 170 8.21 7.97 -8.11
N GLU A 171 7.89 8.56 -6.96
CA GLU A 171 7.33 7.83 -5.82
C GLU A 171 5.96 8.38 -5.48
N SER A 172 5.11 7.49 -5.00
CA SER A 172 3.88 7.87 -4.31
C SER A 172 3.86 7.13 -2.99
N GLU A 173 3.54 7.84 -1.91
CA GLU A 173 3.59 7.30 -0.56
C GLU A 173 2.32 7.59 0.22
N LEU A 174 1.96 6.65 1.11
CA LEU A 174 0.83 6.73 2.03
C LEU A 174 1.30 6.42 3.46
N THR A 175 1.08 7.34 4.39
CA THR A 175 1.33 7.09 5.82
C THR A 175 0.31 6.10 6.38
N LEU A 176 0.76 4.95 6.87
CA LEU A 176 -0.10 3.85 7.36
C LEU A 176 -0.36 3.92 8.86
N SER A 177 0.59 4.40 9.64
CA SER A 177 0.50 4.44 11.10
C SER A 177 0.89 5.81 11.67
N PRO A 178 0.39 6.16 12.86
CA PRO A 178 0.70 7.45 13.49
C PRO A 178 2.17 7.51 13.92
N GLY A 179 2.62 8.71 14.27
CA GLY A 179 3.95 8.91 14.87
C GLY A 179 5.07 9.18 13.88
N LEU A 180 4.78 9.17 12.57
CA LEU A 180 5.74 9.50 11.52
C LEU A 180 5.86 11.02 11.33
N TRP A 181 7.08 11.52 11.20
CA TRP A 181 7.38 12.88 10.77
C TRP A 181 8.05 12.81 9.39
N GLY A 182 7.70 13.74 8.50
CA GLY A 182 8.20 13.77 7.13
C GLY A 182 8.91 15.06 6.79
N ALA A 183 10.12 14.94 6.27
CA ALA A 183 10.90 16.01 5.65
C ALA A 183 10.49 16.18 4.18
N GLN A 184 10.60 17.40 3.66
CA GLN A 184 10.47 17.70 2.23
C GLN A 184 11.40 18.87 1.88
N ASP A 185 12.30 18.69 0.93
CA ASP A 185 13.22 19.73 0.46
C ASP A 185 13.90 20.46 1.65
N ALA A 186 13.86 21.79 1.67
CA ALA A 186 14.39 22.60 2.77
C ALA A 186 13.39 22.85 3.91
N GLU A 187 12.18 22.29 3.83
CA GLU A 187 11.15 22.48 4.85
C GLU A 187 11.52 21.76 6.15
N PRO A 188 11.07 22.29 7.30
CA PRO A 188 11.22 21.61 8.58
C PRO A 188 10.39 20.33 8.61
N ASP A 189 10.90 19.32 9.31
CA ASP A 189 10.20 18.07 9.51
C ASP A 189 8.87 18.31 10.25
N ALA A 190 7.79 17.72 9.74
CA ALA A 190 6.45 17.91 10.29
C ALA A 190 5.74 16.57 10.52
N PRO A 191 4.86 16.46 11.53
CA PRO A 191 4.10 15.24 11.78
C PRO A 191 3.18 14.91 10.59
N LEU A 192 3.11 13.63 10.24
CA LEU A 192 2.28 13.10 9.17
C LEU A 192 1.09 12.34 9.75
N PRO A 193 -0.15 12.78 9.47
CA PRO A 193 -1.33 12.03 9.89
C PRO A 193 -1.47 10.73 9.08
N VAL A 194 -2.09 9.72 9.69
CA VAL A 194 -2.48 8.49 8.98
C VAL A 194 -3.34 8.84 7.76
N GLY A 195 -3.05 8.20 6.63
CA GLY A 195 -3.72 8.47 5.36
C GLY A 195 -3.16 9.66 4.58
N HIS A 196 -2.15 10.37 5.11
CA HIS A 196 -1.46 11.42 4.35
C HIS A 196 -0.77 10.83 3.12
N ARG A 197 -0.98 11.47 1.96
CA ARG A 197 -0.44 11.05 0.68
C ARG A 197 0.61 12.03 0.19
N ARG A 198 1.74 11.51 -0.29
CA ARG A 198 2.82 12.31 -0.90
C ARG A 198 3.16 11.75 -2.26
N HIS A 199 3.65 12.62 -3.14
CA HIS A 199 4.12 12.26 -4.47
C HIS A 199 5.43 12.99 -4.73
N TRP A 200 6.49 12.23 -4.97
CA TRP A 200 7.83 12.75 -5.19
C TRP A 200 8.19 12.73 -6.66
N ARG A 201 8.59 13.90 -7.15
CA ARG A 201 9.14 14.03 -8.49
C ARG A 201 10.61 13.59 -8.47
N ARG A 202 11.14 13.26 -9.65
CA ARG A 202 12.57 13.00 -9.82
C ARG A 202 13.41 14.14 -9.24
N GLY A 203 14.38 13.77 -8.41
CA GLY A 203 15.29 14.69 -7.73
C GLY A 203 14.68 15.46 -6.56
N GLN A 204 13.40 15.24 -6.21
CA GLN A 204 12.80 15.88 -5.06
C GLN A 204 13.29 15.23 -3.77
N VAL A 205 13.75 16.05 -2.82
CA VAL A 205 14.34 15.56 -1.58
C VAL A 205 13.26 15.30 -0.55
N HIS A 206 13.31 14.16 0.10
CA HIS A 206 12.40 13.79 1.18
C HIS A 206 13.08 12.81 2.14
N GLY A 207 12.49 12.64 3.33
CA GLY A 207 13.03 11.79 4.38
C GLY A 207 12.03 11.64 5.51
N TYR A 208 12.32 10.74 6.45
CA TYR A 208 11.37 10.37 7.49
C TYR A 208 12.04 10.16 8.84
N HIS A 209 11.34 10.55 9.89
CA HIS A 209 11.75 10.33 11.27
C HIS A 209 10.58 9.75 12.04
N ASN A 210 10.82 8.70 12.82
CA ASN A 210 9.84 8.12 13.73
C ASN A 210 10.21 8.45 15.18
N PRO A 211 9.79 9.59 15.74
CA PRO A 211 10.03 9.93 17.15
C PRO A 211 9.20 9.09 18.14
N SER A 212 8.31 8.21 17.67
CA SER A 212 7.40 7.45 18.53
C SER A 212 8.05 6.22 19.15
N ALA A 213 7.36 5.59 20.11
CA ALA A 213 7.77 4.34 20.75
C ALA A 213 7.36 3.07 19.98
N HIS A 214 6.68 3.23 18.84
CA HIS A 214 6.17 2.11 18.03
C HIS A 214 6.75 2.17 16.62
N ILE A 215 6.63 1.08 15.87
CA ILE A 215 7.01 1.09 14.46
C ILE A 215 6.04 1.99 13.67
N ALA A 216 6.60 2.90 12.87
CA ALA A 216 5.86 3.75 11.95
C ALA A 216 6.02 3.22 10.52
N SER A 217 4.94 3.12 9.75
CA SER A 217 4.94 2.49 8.43
C SER A 217 4.43 3.40 7.33
N ILE A 218 5.03 3.25 6.15
CA ILE A 218 4.68 3.94 4.92
C ILE A 218 4.45 2.88 3.83
N LEU A 219 3.41 3.04 3.04
CA LEU A 219 3.23 2.28 1.80
C LEU A 219 3.81 3.11 0.65
N CYS A 220 4.74 2.56 -0.13
CA CYS A 220 5.41 3.26 -1.22
C CYS A 220 5.18 2.55 -2.56
N ILE A 221 4.94 3.31 -3.62
CA ILE A 221 4.89 2.83 -4.99
C ILE A 221 5.93 3.58 -5.82
N ASP A 222 6.86 2.81 -6.37
CA ASP A 222 7.94 3.33 -7.21
C ASP A 222 7.61 3.06 -8.67
N THR A 223 7.82 4.05 -9.53
CA THR A 223 7.67 3.91 -10.99
C THR A 223 8.83 4.57 -11.74
N PRO A 224 9.73 3.82 -12.41
CA PRO A 224 9.87 2.34 -12.41
C PRO A 224 10.26 1.76 -11.04
N PRO A 225 10.36 0.41 -10.88
CA PRO A 225 10.91 -0.18 -9.66
C PRO A 225 12.29 0.36 -9.32
N PHE A 226 12.60 0.49 -8.02
CA PHE A 226 13.90 0.93 -7.56
C PHE A 226 15.04 0.04 -8.07
N ASP A 227 16.08 0.68 -8.62
CA ASP A 227 17.27 0.05 -9.19
C ASP A 227 18.57 0.43 -8.46
N GLY A 228 18.48 1.04 -7.27
CA GLY A 228 19.66 1.49 -6.51
C GLY A 228 20.04 2.95 -6.74
N ASP A 229 19.20 3.77 -7.38
CA ASP A 229 19.51 5.13 -7.82
C ASP A 229 19.43 6.25 -6.77
N THR A 230 19.46 5.91 -5.48
CA THR A 230 19.34 6.88 -4.37
C THR A 230 20.48 7.90 -4.37
N VAL A 231 20.13 9.17 -4.18
CA VAL A 231 21.05 10.28 -3.93
C VAL A 231 20.78 10.84 -2.54
N GLU A 232 21.72 10.63 -1.62
CA GLU A 232 21.67 11.23 -0.29
C GLU A 232 21.71 12.76 -0.40
N ALA A 233 20.88 13.43 0.39
CA ALA A 233 20.81 14.88 0.48
C ALA A 233 21.26 15.34 1.87
N PRO A 234 21.93 16.51 1.97
CA PRO A 234 22.31 17.11 3.26
C PRO A 234 21.10 17.43 4.15
#